data_AF-A0A7M5WN06-F1
#
_entry.id   AF-A0A7M5WN06-F1
#
_cell.length_a   1.000
_cell.length_b   1.000
_cell.length_c   1.000
_cell.angle_alpha   90.00
_cell.angle_beta   90.00
_cell.angle_gamma   90.00
#
_symmetry.space_group_name_H-M   'P 1'
#
loop_
_entity.id
_entity.type
_entity.pdbx_description
1 polymer ?
#
loop_
_entity_poly.entity_id
_entity_poly.type
_entity_poly.pdbx_seq_one_letter_code
_entity_poly.pdbx_strand_id
1 'polypeptide(L)'
;MFAVKEKVNGSHLSNKRKREMKDVSPEEFLPTNKELDKLEKDFIVLAARVIVKQIPSMQEVFKDAVVHHIKHQYSEEMETKSEQVPLGAYALNENKHEDMIEIIERIQERYVPKDESGDGVTFFGGDQLTEERSRSAQNARADGRTVEERLQGLLPKFEDWHAIRTAYDSALKVFYSKEATGDAGTYLTNAIKTGNKNALRKVEDKFQEVREFFDIETKALLLSGFLKQEGFENIEDYHPPQELLTKDVKTRRRWLHGRIRLFLKDNIMVSLQSLTKMLPEQRTHKCRDATCNNRFFFLPAKNMHEQREHGLEPLTSLPSSEK
;
A
#
# COMPACT_ATOMS: atom_id res chain seq x y z
N MET A 1 -6.42 12.11 -21.99
CA MET A 1 -7.01 11.53 -20.76
C MET A 1 -8.19 10.65 -21.17
N PHE A 2 -8.38 9.50 -20.53
CA PHE A 2 -9.49 8.58 -20.82
C PHE A 2 -10.15 8.16 -19.50
N ALA A 3 -11.46 7.90 -19.54
CA ALA A 3 -12.19 7.19 -18.51
C ALA A 3 -12.27 5.72 -18.88
N VAL A 4 -12.37 4.86 -17.88
CA VAL A 4 -12.65 3.43 -18.07
C VAL A 4 -14.02 3.15 -17.50
N LYS A 5 -14.87 2.48 -18.27
CA LYS A 5 -16.19 2.08 -17.79
C LYS A 5 -16.05 1.06 -16.66
N GLU A 6 -16.61 1.40 -15.51
CA GLU A 6 -16.63 0.54 -14.35
C GLU A 6 -17.48 -0.71 -14.62
N LYS A 7 -16.99 -1.87 -14.20
CA LYS A 7 -17.68 -3.15 -14.38
C LYS A 7 -18.29 -3.66 -13.09
N VAL A 8 -17.76 -3.18 -11.98
CA VAL A 8 -18.18 -3.60 -10.64
C VAL A 8 -18.82 -2.41 -9.96
N ASN A 9 -20.13 -2.51 -9.74
CA ASN A 9 -20.84 -1.45 -9.04
C ASN A 9 -20.51 -1.46 -7.53
N GLY A 10 -20.03 -0.34 -7.01
CA GLY A 10 -19.76 -0.10 -5.59
C GLY A 10 -21.00 0.15 -4.72
N SER A 11 -22.23 0.16 -5.25
CA SER A 11 -23.47 0.46 -4.49
C SER A 11 -23.70 -0.45 -3.28
N HIS A 12 -23.11 -1.65 -3.26
CA HIS A 12 -23.15 -2.58 -2.13
C HIS A 12 -22.28 -2.14 -0.94
N LEU A 13 -21.37 -1.18 -1.13
CA LEU A 13 -20.49 -0.67 -0.09
C LEU A 13 -21.26 0.25 0.86
N SER A 14 -21.08 0.03 2.16
CA SER A 14 -21.79 0.82 3.18
C SER A 14 -21.27 2.26 3.19
N ASN A 15 -22.19 3.23 3.09
CA ASN A 15 -21.89 4.63 3.33
C ASN A 15 -22.06 5.04 4.82
N LYS A 16 -21.95 4.08 5.75
CA LYS A 16 -22.09 4.36 7.18
C LYS A 16 -20.92 5.19 7.69
N ARG A 17 -21.21 6.14 8.59
CA ARG A 17 -20.21 6.95 9.29
C ARG A 17 -19.17 6.03 9.95
N LYS A 18 -17.90 6.23 9.61
CA LYS A 18 -16.78 5.52 10.24
C LYS A 18 -16.72 5.88 11.73
N ARG A 19 -16.21 4.96 12.56
CA ARG A 19 -16.00 5.17 14.00
C ARG A 19 -15.11 6.39 14.25
N GLU A 20 -15.33 7.08 15.37
CA GLU A 20 -14.45 8.19 15.77
C GLU A 20 -13.09 7.62 16.18
N MET A 21 -12.01 8.38 15.98
CA MET A 21 -10.64 7.90 16.23
C MET A 21 -10.43 7.44 17.68
N LYS A 22 -11.17 8.03 18.62
CA LYS A 22 -11.18 7.64 20.05
C LYS A 22 -11.74 6.23 20.31
N ASP A 23 -12.53 5.70 19.37
CA ASP A 23 -13.23 4.41 19.47
C ASP A 23 -12.53 3.31 18.63
N VAL A 24 -11.35 3.59 18.09
CA VAL A 24 -10.56 2.65 17.28
C VAL A 24 -9.27 2.32 18.03
N SER A 25 -9.09 1.04 18.33
CA SER A 25 -7.90 0.56 19.04
C SER A 25 -6.70 0.49 18.09
N PRO A 26 -5.45 0.81 18.53
CA PRO A 26 -4.25 0.67 17.70
C PRO A 26 -4.04 -0.73 17.13
N GLU A 27 -4.47 -1.75 17.87
CA GLU A 27 -4.43 -3.17 17.49
C GLU A 27 -5.23 -3.47 16.23
N GLU A 28 -6.25 -2.67 15.92
CA GLU A 28 -7.07 -2.85 14.72
C GLU A 28 -6.33 -2.47 13.44
N PHE A 29 -5.22 -1.73 13.55
CA PHE A 29 -4.34 -1.41 12.43
C PHE A 29 -3.24 -2.47 12.22
N LEU A 30 -3.11 -3.43 13.15
CA LEU A 30 -2.20 -4.55 13.00
C LEU A 30 -2.90 -5.68 12.23
N PRO A 31 -2.16 -6.40 11.35
CA PRO A 31 -2.74 -7.54 10.64
C PRO A 31 -3.24 -8.60 11.61
N THR A 32 -4.48 -9.03 11.42
CA THR A 32 -5.04 -10.19 12.11
C THR A 32 -4.38 -11.49 11.63
N ASN A 33 -4.45 -12.56 12.41
CA ASN A 33 -3.97 -13.88 11.99
C ASN A 33 -4.59 -14.34 10.66
N LYS A 34 -5.86 -14.01 10.42
CA LYS A 34 -6.55 -14.33 9.15
C LYS A 34 -5.97 -13.54 7.97
N GLU A 35 -5.60 -12.30 8.18
CA GLU A 35 -4.95 -11.47 7.16
C GLU A 35 -3.52 -11.92 6.91
N LEU A 36 -2.78 -12.30 7.96
CA LEU A 36 -1.45 -12.90 7.83
C LEU A 36 -1.49 -14.22 7.05
N ASP A 37 -2.49 -15.08 7.31
CA ASP A 37 -2.70 -16.31 6.55
C ASP A 37 -3.02 -16.05 5.07
N LYS A 38 -3.74 -14.95 4.79
CA LYS A 38 -4.03 -14.53 3.40
C LYS A 38 -2.77 -13.98 2.74
N LEU A 39 -2.02 -13.13 3.44
CA LEU A 39 -0.76 -12.57 2.97
C LEU A 39 0.25 -13.66 2.66
N GLU A 40 0.35 -14.69 3.50
CA GLU A 40 1.21 -15.86 3.25
C GLU A 40 0.83 -16.55 1.93
N LYS A 41 -0.47 -16.78 1.69
CA LYS A 41 -0.95 -17.42 0.45
C LYS A 41 -0.60 -16.59 -0.78
N ASP A 42 -0.74 -15.27 -0.70
CA ASP A 42 -0.43 -14.36 -1.80
C ASP A 42 1.09 -14.31 -2.04
N PHE A 43 1.90 -14.25 -0.99
CA PHE A 43 3.36 -14.29 -1.08
C PHE A 43 3.88 -15.59 -1.68
N ILE A 44 3.29 -16.75 -1.36
CA ILE A 44 3.66 -18.02 -2.00
C ILE A 44 3.53 -17.91 -3.53
N VAL A 45 2.43 -17.33 -4.00
CA VAL A 45 2.18 -17.16 -5.44
C VAL A 45 3.18 -16.17 -6.05
N LEU A 46 3.42 -15.03 -5.41
CA LEU A 46 4.36 -14.01 -5.90
C LEU A 46 5.81 -14.52 -5.94
N ALA A 47 6.27 -15.17 -4.87
CA ALA A 47 7.60 -15.74 -4.80
C ALA A 47 7.80 -16.89 -5.80
N ALA A 48 6.80 -17.75 -5.97
CA ALA A 48 6.82 -18.81 -6.98
C ALA A 48 7.02 -18.25 -8.39
N ARG A 49 6.36 -17.13 -8.75
CA ARG A 49 6.55 -16.47 -10.06
C ARG A 49 8.00 -16.03 -10.27
N VAL A 50 8.61 -15.44 -9.25
CA VAL A 50 10.00 -14.96 -9.34
C VAL A 50 10.96 -16.13 -9.46
N ILE A 51 10.85 -17.12 -8.58
CA ILE A 51 11.77 -18.26 -8.51
C ILE A 51 11.70 -19.09 -9.80
N VAL A 52 10.49 -19.44 -10.25
CA VAL A 52 10.31 -20.23 -11.49
C VAL A 52 10.74 -19.46 -12.73
N LYS A 53 10.61 -18.12 -12.75
CA LYS A 53 11.06 -17.31 -13.89
C LYS A 53 12.58 -17.24 -14.01
N GLN A 54 13.31 -17.34 -12.90
CA GLN A 54 14.73 -17.02 -12.83
C GLN A 54 15.63 -18.24 -12.70
N ILE A 55 15.12 -19.37 -12.18
CA ILE A 55 15.85 -20.64 -12.11
C ILE A 55 15.47 -21.50 -13.32
N PRO A 56 16.40 -21.80 -14.26
CA PRO A 56 16.07 -22.50 -15.50
C PRO A 56 15.39 -23.86 -15.30
N SER A 57 15.92 -24.67 -14.38
CA SER A 57 15.38 -26.01 -14.06
C SER A 57 13.98 -25.96 -13.44
N MET A 58 13.68 -24.93 -12.64
CA MET A 58 12.34 -24.67 -12.12
C MET A 58 11.39 -24.26 -13.25
N GLN A 59 11.87 -23.44 -14.19
CA GLN A 59 11.08 -23.02 -15.34
C GLN A 59 10.64 -24.23 -16.18
N GLU A 60 11.56 -25.15 -16.46
CA GLU A 60 11.29 -26.37 -17.21
C GLU A 60 10.18 -27.21 -16.56
N VAL A 61 10.24 -27.38 -15.23
CA VAL A 61 9.32 -28.26 -14.50
C VAL A 61 7.99 -27.58 -14.17
N PHE A 62 7.95 -26.27 -13.92
CA PHE A 62 6.79 -25.61 -13.30
C PHE A 62 6.13 -24.49 -14.10
N LYS A 63 6.58 -24.17 -15.33
CA LYS A 63 6.04 -23.06 -16.13
C LYS A 63 4.49 -23.05 -16.22
N ASP A 64 3.87 -24.21 -16.35
CA ASP A 64 2.41 -24.39 -16.42
C ASP A 64 1.73 -24.50 -15.03
N ALA A 65 2.51 -24.83 -14.01
CA ALA A 65 2.04 -24.97 -12.63
C ALA A 65 1.98 -23.62 -11.89
N VAL A 66 2.71 -22.59 -12.33
CA VAL A 66 2.72 -21.25 -11.73
C VAL A 66 1.36 -20.56 -11.86
N VAL A 67 0.91 -19.95 -10.78
CA VAL A 67 -0.33 -19.16 -10.75
C VAL A 67 -0.03 -17.70 -11.08
N HIS A 68 -0.52 -17.21 -12.22
CA HIS A 68 -0.31 -15.81 -12.66
C HIS A 68 -1.38 -14.83 -12.19
N HIS A 69 -2.57 -15.31 -11.85
CA HIS A 69 -3.67 -14.49 -11.35
C HIS A 69 -4.06 -14.89 -9.93
N ILE A 70 -4.00 -13.95 -8.99
CA ILE A 70 -4.52 -14.17 -7.63
C ILE A 70 -6.01 -13.80 -7.69
N LYS A 71 -6.88 -14.79 -7.54
CA LYS A 71 -8.33 -14.57 -7.62
C LYS A 71 -8.80 -13.64 -6.51
N HIS A 72 -9.61 -12.67 -6.89
CA HIS A 72 -10.41 -11.83 -5.99
C HIS A 72 -11.89 -11.95 -6.38
N GLN A 73 -12.77 -11.36 -5.57
CA GLN A 73 -14.22 -11.49 -5.70
C GLN A 73 -14.81 -10.99 -7.04
N TYR A 74 -14.04 -10.22 -7.82
CA TYR A 74 -14.47 -9.63 -9.10
C TYR A 74 -13.56 -10.06 -10.27
N SER A 75 -12.88 -11.18 -10.13
CA SER A 75 -11.91 -11.61 -11.16
C SER A 75 -12.55 -11.95 -12.49
N GLU A 76 -13.78 -12.46 -12.49
CA GLU A 76 -14.49 -12.85 -13.72
C GLU A 76 -14.90 -11.60 -14.52
N GLU A 77 -15.40 -10.57 -13.83
CA GLU A 77 -15.78 -9.29 -14.41
C GLU A 77 -14.55 -8.55 -14.95
N MET A 78 -13.47 -8.54 -14.17
CA MET A 78 -12.22 -7.83 -14.50
C MET A 78 -11.38 -8.54 -15.58
N GLU A 79 -11.65 -9.81 -15.89
CA GLU A 79 -10.99 -10.55 -16.98
C GLU A 79 -11.45 -10.07 -18.37
N THR A 80 -12.65 -9.48 -18.45
CA THR A 80 -13.19 -9.00 -19.72
C THR A 80 -12.46 -7.73 -20.20
N LYS A 81 -12.42 -7.48 -21.52
CA LYS A 81 -11.76 -6.29 -22.10
C LYS A 81 -12.41 -4.99 -21.60
N SER A 82 -11.63 -4.02 -21.13
CA SER A 82 -12.15 -2.73 -20.66
C SER A 82 -12.58 -1.81 -21.81
N GLU A 83 -13.63 -1.03 -21.58
CA GLU A 83 -14.12 0.00 -22.49
C GLU A 83 -13.56 1.36 -22.06
N GLN A 84 -12.88 2.04 -22.98
CA GLN A 84 -12.26 3.35 -22.72
C GLN A 84 -13.06 4.45 -23.42
N VAL A 85 -13.31 5.54 -22.70
CA VAL A 85 -14.00 6.73 -23.19
C VAL A 85 -13.02 7.91 -23.17
N PRO A 86 -12.76 8.58 -24.30
CA PRO A 86 -11.88 9.75 -24.31
C PRO A 86 -12.53 10.91 -23.56
N LEU A 87 -11.86 11.46 -22.54
CA LEU A 87 -12.41 12.53 -21.70
C LEU A 87 -12.22 13.95 -22.28
N GLY A 88 -11.47 14.08 -23.37
CA GLY A 88 -11.05 15.37 -23.93
C GLY A 88 -9.99 16.08 -23.07
N ALA A 89 -9.67 17.32 -23.42
CA ALA A 89 -8.83 18.21 -22.63
C ALA A 89 -9.57 19.54 -22.48
N TYR A 90 -9.63 20.05 -21.25
CA TYR A 90 -10.25 21.33 -20.92
C TYR A 90 -9.17 22.33 -20.52
N ALA A 91 -9.27 23.57 -20.99
CA ALA A 91 -8.38 24.66 -20.61
C ALA A 91 -8.81 25.27 -19.26
N LEU A 92 -8.96 24.42 -18.24
CA LEU A 92 -9.41 24.76 -16.89
C LEU A 92 -8.33 24.37 -15.89
N ASN A 93 -8.18 25.14 -14.82
CA ASN A 93 -7.17 24.92 -13.79
C ASN A 93 -7.81 24.43 -12.49
N GLU A 94 -7.60 23.16 -12.14
CA GLU A 94 -8.10 22.56 -10.89
C GLU A 94 -7.69 23.32 -9.61
N ASN A 95 -6.64 24.16 -9.65
CA ASN A 95 -6.22 24.98 -8.51
C ASN A 95 -7.14 26.19 -8.28
N LYS A 96 -7.93 26.59 -9.27
CA LYS A 96 -8.93 27.66 -9.15
C LYS A 96 -10.28 27.03 -8.82
N HIS A 97 -10.92 27.55 -7.78
CA HIS A 97 -12.17 26.98 -7.29
C HIS A 97 -13.31 27.00 -8.33
N GLU A 98 -13.44 28.10 -9.07
CA GLU A 98 -14.45 28.25 -10.13
C GLU A 98 -14.22 27.26 -11.28
N ASP A 99 -13.00 27.19 -11.80
CA ASP A 99 -12.60 26.22 -12.82
C ASP A 99 -12.83 24.77 -12.33
N MET A 100 -12.60 24.48 -11.05
CA MET A 100 -12.83 23.15 -10.48
C MET A 100 -14.31 22.77 -10.43
N ILE A 101 -15.18 23.70 -10.06
CA ILE A 101 -16.63 23.50 -10.12
C ILE A 101 -17.05 23.20 -11.56
N GLU A 102 -16.56 23.99 -12.52
CA GLU A 102 -16.87 23.80 -13.94
C GLU A 102 -16.37 22.45 -14.48
N ILE A 103 -15.17 22.00 -14.06
CA ILE A 103 -14.65 20.67 -14.38
C ILE A 103 -15.62 19.59 -13.90
N ILE A 104 -16.06 19.66 -12.64
CA ILE A 104 -16.93 18.65 -12.03
C ILE A 104 -18.31 18.65 -12.68
N GLU A 105 -18.90 19.83 -12.92
CA GLU A 105 -20.19 19.98 -13.61
C GLU A 105 -20.15 19.32 -15.00
N ARG A 106 -19.11 19.62 -15.79
CA ARG A 106 -18.95 19.02 -17.13
C ARG A 106 -18.78 17.52 -17.09
N ILE A 107 -18.07 16.99 -16.09
CA ILE A 107 -17.86 15.55 -15.96
C ILE A 107 -19.16 14.87 -15.55
N GLN A 108 -19.90 15.47 -14.62
CA GLN A 108 -21.16 14.93 -14.17
C GLN A 108 -22.20 14.91 -15.29
N GLU A 109 -22.35 16.01 -16.03
CA GLU A 109 -23.30 16.09 -17.14
C GLU A 109 -23.03 15.03 -18.22
N ARG A 110 -21.75 14.77 -18.53
CA ARG A 110 -21.36 13.98 -19.71
C ARG A 110 -21.04 12.51 -19.43
N TYR A 111 -20.51 12.20 -18.25
CA TYR A 111 -19.90 10.91 -17.97
C TYR A 111 -20.49 10.18 -16.76
N VAL A 112 -21.35 10.81 -15.97
CA VAL A 112 -22.12 10.09 -14.96
C VAL A 112 -23.29 9.40 -15.65
N PRO A 113 -23.40 8.06 -15.54
CA PRO A 113 -24.54 7.34 -16.10
C PRO A 113 -25.83 7.82 -15.44
N LYS A 114 -26.82 8.21 -16.24
CA LYS A 114 -28.18 8.50 -15.76
C LYS A 114 -29.00 7.23 -15.98
N ASP A 115 -29.28 6.47 -14.92
CA ASP A 115 -30.13 5.28 -15.02
C ASP A 115 -31.60 5.61 -14.66
N GLU A 116 -32.52 4.69 -14.89
CA GLU A 116 -33.96 4.89 -14.59
C GLU A 116 -34.26 5.04 -13.08
N SER A 117 -33.27 4.75 -12.22
CA SER A 117 -33.36 4.79 -10.74
C SER A 117 -32.66 6.01 -10.13
N GLY A 118 -31.86 6.76 -10.91
CA GLY A 118 -31.15 7.97 -10.49
C GLY A 118 -29.81 8.17 -11.21
N ASP A 119 -29.05 9.17 -10.78
CA ASP A 119 -27.66 9.35 -11.23
C ASP A 119 -26.78 8.24 -10.62
N GLY A 120 -26.07 7.50 -11.47
CA GLY A 120 -25.04 6.56 -11.04
C GLY A 120 -23.86 7.27 -10.37
N VAL A 121 -22.92 6.50 -9.82
CA VAL A 121 -21.72 7.06 -9.18
C VAL A 121 -20.49 6.75 -10.04
N THR A 122 -19.77 7.80 -10.43
CA THR A 122 -18.50 7.71 -11.17
C THR A 122 -17.34 8.15 -10.28
N PHE A 123 -16.27 7.35 -10.24
CA PHE A 123 -15.06 7.73 -9.52
C PHE A 123 -14.32 8.86 -10.23
N PHE A 124 -14.03 9.93 -9.50
CA PHE A 124 -13.20 11.04 -9.96
C PHE A 124 -11.86 11.00 -9.22
N GLY A 125 -10.85 10.47 -9.91
CA GLY A 125 -9.52 10.23 -9.35
C GLY A 125 -8.54 11.37 -9.62
N GLY A 126 -7.77 11.75 -8.61
CA GLY A 126 -6.67 12.71 -8.72
C GLY A 126 -5.68 12.56 -7.56
N ASP A 127 -4.79 13.53 -7.39
CA ASP A 127 -3.96 13.58 -6.19
C ASP A 127 -4.78 14.02 -4.96
N GLN A 128 -4.13 14.13 -3.80
CA GLN A 128 -4.80 14.54 -2.56
C GLN A 128 -5.43 15.94 -2.67
N LEU A 129 -4.81 16.87 -3.40
CA LEU A 129 -5.33 18.22 -3.56
C LEU A 129 -6.51 18.25 -4.53
N THR A 130 -6.46 17.48 -5.62
CA THR A 130 -7.59 17.32 -6.54
C THR A 130 -8.81 16.76 -5.79
N GLU A 131 -8.62 15.76 -4.93
CA GLU A 131 -9.68 15.16 -4.11
C GLU A 131 -10.31 16.18 -3.14
N GLU A 132 -9.48 16.90 -2.39
CA GLU A 132 -9.92 17.92 -1.42
C GLU A 132 -10.73 19.02 -2.13
N ARG A 133 -10.24 19.51 -3.27
CA ARG A 133 -10.91 20.55 -4.06
C ARG A 133 -12.20 20.06 -4.68
N SER A 134 -12.26 18.79 -5.07
CA SER A 134 -13.50 18.17 -5.54
C SER A 134 -14.56 18.16 -4.45
N ARG A 135 -14.19 17.80 -3.21
CA ARG A 135 -15.10 17.87 -2.07
C ARG A 135 -15.52 19.30 -1.76
N SER A 136 -14.60 20.25 -1.87
CA SER A 136 -14.91 21.67 -1.68
C SER A 136 -15.94 22.17 -2.69
N ALA A 137 -15.80 21.79 -3.96
CA ALA A 137 -16.78 22.10 -5.01
C ALA A 137 -18.15 21.45 -4.74
N GLN A 138 -18.18 20.19 -4.29
CA GLN A 138 -19.42 19.52 -3.86
C GLN A 138 -20.09 20.24 -2.68
N ASN A 139 -19.30 20.66 -1.68
CA ASN A 139 -19.81 21.42 -0.54
C ASN A 139 -20.38 22.78 -0.96
N ALA A 140 -19.75 23.47 -1.91
CA ALA A 140 -20.24 24.74 -2.45
C ALA A 140 -21.58 24.59 -3.20
N ARG A 141 -21.89 23.38 -3.68
CA ARG A 141 -23.13 23.03 -4.37
C ARG A 141 -24.12 22.23 -3.49
N ALA A 142 -23.85 22.08 -2.19
CA ALA A 142 -24.63 21.22 -1.31
C ALA A 142 -26.12 21.59 -1.20
N ASP A 143 -26.47 22.87 -1.42
CA ASP A 143 -27.85 23.37 -1.40
C ASP A 143 -28.65 23.07 -2.68
N GLY A 144 -28.05 22.36 -3.64
CA GLY A 144 -28.72 21.89 -4.85
C GLY A 144 -29.94 21.01 -4.54
N ARG A 145 -31.00 21.16 -5.33
CA ARG A 145 -32.26 20.40 -5.17
C ARG A 145 -32.13 18.99 -5.72
N THR A 146 -31.33 18.78 -6.75
CA THR A 146 -31.09 17.47 -7.39
C THR A 146 -29.71 16.90 -7.06
N VAL A 147 -29.51 15.59 -7.28
CA VAL A 147 -28.18 14.94 -7.19
C VAL A 147 -27.21 15.58 -8.18
N GLU A 148 -27.72 15.89 -9.38
CA GLU A 148 -26.99 16.62 -10.40
C GLU A 148 -26.58 18.03 -9.95
N GLU A 149 -27.48 18.82 -9.35
CA GLU A 149 -27.12 20.15 -8.84
C GLU A 149 -26.12 20.08 -7.68
N ARG A 150 -26.18 19.01 -6.86
CA ARG A 150 -25.28 18.80 -5.71
C ARG A 150 -23.93 18.17 -6.09
N LEU A 151 -23.69 17.89 -7.37
CA LEU A 151 -22.44 17.25 -7.83
C LEU A 151 -22.19 15.87 -7.18
N GLN A 152 -23.26 15.16 -6.81
CA GLN A 152 -23.20 13.91 -6.02
C GLN A 152 -23.09 12.64 -6.88
N GLY A 153 -23.15 12.76 -8.20
CA GLY A 153 -22.87 11.66 -9.13
C GLY A 153 -21.37 11.34 -9.26
N LEU A 154 -20.49 12.21 -8.76
CA LEU A 154 -19.05 11.95 -8.67
C LEU A 154 -18.63 11.58 -7.26
N LEU A 155 -17.78 10.56 -7.16
CA LEU A 155 -17.11 10.17 -5.93
C LEU A 155 -15.62 10.51 -6.03
N PRO A 156 -15.17 11.61 -5.41
CA PRO A 156 -13.75 11.94 -5.35
C PRO A 156 -12.97 10.82 -4.68
N LYS A 157 -11.86 10.41 -5.32
CA LYS A 157 -10.91 9.45 -4.75
C LYS A 157 -9.49 9.96 -4.94
N PHE A 158 -8.62 9.65 -4.00
CA PHE A 158 -7.19 9.83 -4.15
C PHE A 158 -6.63 8.65 -4.95
N GLU A 159 -5.76 8.94 -5.91
CA GLU A 159 -4.97 7.93 -6.61
C GLU A 159 -3.66 7.68 -5.84
N ASP A 160 -3.34 6.40 -5.61
CA ASP A 160 -2.24 6.00 -4.71
C ASP A 160 -0.83 6.18 -5.32
N TRP A 161 -0.68 6.91 -6.41
CA TRP A 161 0.64 7.11 -7.03
C TRP A 161 1.64 7.77 -6.06
N HIS A 162 1.20 8.82 -5.36
CA HIS A 162 2.02 9.45 -4.32
C HIS A 162 2.25 8.54 -3.12
N ALA A 163 1.27 7.69 -2.76
CA ALA A 163 1.42 6.73 -1.67
C ALA A 163 2.52 5.70 -1.99
N ILE A 164 2.56 5.18 -3.23
CA ILE A 164 3.62 4.26 -3.69
C ILE A 164 4.99 4.94 -3.61
N ARG A 165 5.09 6.20 -4.06
CA ARG A 165 6.32 6.99 -3.95
C ARG A 165 6.79 7.14 -2.50
N THR A 166 5.86 7.48 -1.60
CA THR A 166 6.12 7.62 -0.16
C THR A 166 6.50 6.29 0.49
N ALA A 167 5.96 5.17 0.01
CA ALA A 167 6.33 3.84 0.47
C ALA A 167 7.80 3.52 0.14
N TYR A 168 8.26 3.84 -1.07
CA TYR A 168 9.69 3.70 -1.42
C TYR A 168 10.58 4.60 -0.58
N ASP A 169 10.20 5.87 -0.37
CA ASP A 169 10.97 6.78 0.48
C ASP A 169 11.12 6.26 1.92
N SER A 170 10.02 5.73 2.48
CA SER A 170 10.02 5.09 3.79
C SER A 170 10.87 3.82 3.83
N ALA A 171 10.76 2.97 2.80
CA ALA A 171 11.54 1.74 2.72
C ALA A 171 13.05 2.03 2.62
N LEU A 172 13.45 3.02 1.81
CA LEU A 172 14.86 3.40 1.70
C LEU A 172 15.41 3.97 3.01
N LYS A 173 14.63 4.67 3.82
CA LYS A 173 15.08 5.10 5.17
C LYS A 173 15.45 3.91 6.07
N VAL A 174 14.91 2.73 5.82
CA VAL A 174 15.23 1.50 6.55
C VAL A 174 16.39 0.75 5.91
N PHE A 175 16.39 0.60 4.58
CA PHE A 175 17.35 -0.23 3.87
C PHE A 175 18.65 0.49 3.47
N TYR A 176 18.67 1.82 3.49
CA TYR A 176 19.82 2.63 3.15
C TYR A 176 20.51 3.17 4.40
N SER A 177 21.79 2.84 4.54
CA SER A 177 22.72 3.45 5.49
C SER A 177 24.01 3.77 4.76
N LYS A 178 24.56 4.98 4.96
CA LYS A 178 25.83 5.39 4.34
C LYS A 178 27.00 4.63 4.94
N GLU A 179 26.87 4.23 6.19
CA GLU A 179 27.85 3.49 6.97
C GLU A 179 28.03 2.07 6.40
N ALA A 180 26.98 1.52 5.77
CA ALA A 180 26.97 0.19 5.18
C ALA A 180 27.70 0.06 3.83
N THR A 181 28.51 1.04 3.44
CA THR A 181 29.26 1.05 2.16
C THR A 181 30.24 -0.14 2.04
N GLY A 182 30.74 -0.65 3.16
CA GLY A 182 31.60 -1.83 3.21
C GLY A 182 30.85 -3.17 3.28
N ASP A 183 29.55 -3.14 3.56
CA ASP A 183 28.77 -4.33 3.84
C ASP A 183 28.20 -4.92 2.54
N ALA A 184 28.57 -6.17 2.26
CA ALA A 184 28.06 -6.88 1.10
C ALA A 184 26.56 -7.21 1.27
N GLY A 185 25.78 -7.05 0.20
CA GLY A 185 24.36 -7.40 0.18
C GLY A 185 23.42 -6.32 0.70
N THR A 186 23.90 -5.11 0.97
CA THR A 186 23.06 -3.95 1.31
C THR A 186 22.61 -3.20 0.06
N TYR A 187 21.48 -2.49 0.16
CA TYR A 187 20.91 -1.69 -0.94
C TYR A 187 21.94 -0.73 -1.55
N LEU A 188 22.73 -0.06 -0.70
CA LEU A 188 23.79 0.85 -1.12
C LEU A 188 24.88 0.12 -1.92
N THR A 189 25.44 -0.94 -1.36
CA THR A 189 26.55 -1.68 -1.98
C THR A 189 26.13 -2.33 -3.29
N ASN A 190 24.93 -2.90 -3.32
CA ASN A 190 24.37 -3.52 -4.53
C ASN A 190 24.18 -2.46 -5.63
N ALA A 191 23.57 -1.32 -5.31
CA ALA A 191 23.37 -0.24 -6.28
C ALA A 191 24.69 0.28 -6.86
N ILE A 192 25.73 0.40 -6.03
CA ILE A 192 27.07 0.83 -6.49
C ILE A 192 27.68 -0.23 -7.41
N LYS A 193 27.68 -1.50 -6.99
CA LYS A 193 28.29 -2.61 -7.74
C LYS A 193 27.62 -2.84 -9.10
N THR A 194 26.31 -2.69 -9.18
CA THR A 194 25.55 -2.87 -10.42
C THR A 194 25.43 -1.58 -11.25
N GLY A 195 26.06 -0.47 -10.83
CA GLY A 195 26.02 0.80 -11.55
C GLY A 195 24.71 1.59 -11.45
N ASN A 196 23.78 1.20 -10.57
CA ASN A 196 22.47 1.83 -10.37
C ASN A 196 22.51 3.04 -9.44
N LYS A 197 23.48 3.95 -9.63
CA LYS A 197 23.67 5.14 -8.77
C LYS A 197 22.45 6.07 -8.71
N ASN A 198 21.59 6.06 -9.73
CA ASN A 198 20.36 6.85 -9.75
C ASN A 198 19.33 6.37 -8.72
N ALA A 199 19.35 5.08 -8.37
CA ALA A 199 18.49 4.50 -7.34
C ALA A 199 18.87 4.91 -5.90
N LEU A 200 20.00 5.62 -5.75
CA LEU A 200 20.48 6.21 -4.48
C LEU A 200 20.09 7.69 -4.32
N ARG A 201 19.43 8.27 -5.33
CA ARG A 201 18.96 9.66 -5.27
C ARG A 201 17.59 9.74 -4.60
N LYS A 202 17.08 10.95 -4.41
CA LYS A 202 15.74 11.17 -3.86
C LYS A 202 14.70 10.49 -4.75
N VAL A 203 13.77 9.77 -4.12
CA VAL A 203 12.68 9.05 -4.81
C VAL A 203 11.84 10.00 -5.65
N GLU A 204 11.66 11.25 -5.22
CA GLU A 204 10.89 12.25 -5.94
C GLU A 204 11.50 12.61 -7.30
N ASP A 205 12.83 12.67 -7.38
CA ASP A 205 13.56 13.06 -8.58
C ASP A 205 13.77 11.86 -9.53
N LYS A 206 13.82 10.65 -8.97
CA LYS A 206 14.27 9.42 -9.62
C LYS A 206 13.38 8.21 -9.32
N PHE A 207 12.07 8.44 -9.35
CA PHE A 207 11.07 7.43 -8.98
C PHE A 207 11.21 6.13 -9.78
N GLN A 208 11.37 6.23 -11.10
CA GLN A 208 11.42 5.06 -11.97
C GLN A 208 12.69 4.24 -11.72
N GLU A 209 13.85 4.90 -11.62
CA GLU A 209 15.13 4.24 -11.37
C GLU A 209 15.17 3.59 -9.97
N VAL A 210 14.60 4.24 -8.96
CA VAL A 210 14.44 3.66 -7.61
C VAL A 210 13.52 2.44 -7.67
N ARG A 211 12.35 2.56 -8.29
CA ARG A 211 11.37 1.48 -8.40
C ARG A 211 11.94 0.25 -9.10
N GLU A 212 12.61 0.43 -10.24
CA GLU A 212 13.21 -0.65 -11.01
C GLU A 212 14.31 -1.37 -10.22
N PHE A 213 15.21 -0.60 -9.59
CA PHE A 213 16.29 -1.20 -8.82
C PHE A 213 15.77 -1.92 -7.57
N PHE A 214 14.79 -1.35 -6.87
CA PHE A 214 14.15 -1.98 -5.72
C PHE A 214 13.51 -3.33 -6.10
N ASP A 215 12.86 -3.41 -7.27
CA ASP A 215 12.29 -4.66 -7.79
C ASP A 215 13.38 -5.70 -8.14
N ILE A 216 14.48 -5.27 -8.77
CA ILE A 216 15.63 -6.14 -9.06
C ILE A 216 16.22 -6.69 -7.75
N GLU A 217 16.45 -5.82 -6.78
CA GLU A 217 17.05 -6.20 -5.51
C GLU A 217 16.16 -7.13 -4.69
N THR A 218 14.85 -6.84 -4.64
CA THR A 218 13.87 -7.73 -4.00
C THR A 218 13.92 -9.13 -4.60
N LYS A 219 13.98 -9.24 -5.94
CA LYS A 219 14.08 -10.54 -6.63
C LYS A 219 15.42 -11.22 -6.35
N ALA A 220 16.53 -10.49 -6.36
CA ALA A 220 17.85 -11.02 -6.10
C ALA A 220 17.96 -11.59 -4.67
N LEU A 221 17.46 -10.85 -3.66
CA LEU A 221 17.43 -11.30 -2.28
C LEU A 221 16.52 -12.52 -2.09
N LEU A 222 15.36 -12.53 -2.75
CA LEU A 222 14.45 -13.68 -2.72
C LEU A 222 15.11 -14.94 -3.30
N LEU A 223 15.79 -14.82 -4.45
CA LEU A 223 16.49 -15.95 -5.09
C LEU A 223 17.68 -16.42 -4.25
N SER A 224 18.50 -15.49 -3.74
CA SER A 224 19.65 -15.82 -2.91
C SER A 224 19.21 -16.52 -1.62
N GLY A 225 18.16 -16.03 -0.97
CA GLY A 225 17.59 -16.68 0.22
C GLY A 225 17.06 -18.09 -0.09
N PHE A 226 16.34 -18.25 -1.21
CA PHE A 226 15.81 -19.54 -1.63
C PHE A 226 16.96 -20.54 -1.89
N LEU A 227 17.92 -20.20 -2.74
CA LEU A 227 19.05 -21.07 -3.06
C LEU A 227 19.86 -21.45 -1.82
N LYS A 228 20.12 -20.49 -0.93
CA LYS A 228 20.83 -20.73 0.33
C LYS A 228 20.10 -21.75 1.21
N GLN A 229 18.78 -21.68 1.31
CA GLN A 229 17.99 -22.67 2.05
C GLN A 229 18.00 -24.05 1.38
N GLU A 230 18.04 -24.09 0.04
CA GLU A 230 18.16 -25.34 -0.71
C GLU A 230 19.59 -25.92 -0.69
N GLY A 231 20.59 -25.15 -0.25
CA GLY A 231 21.99 -25.55 -0.19
C GLY A 231 22.78 -25.34 -1.48
N PHE A 232 22.35 -24.41 -2.33
CA PHE A 232 23.00 -24.10 -3.62
C PHE A 232 23.55 -22.67 -3.64
N GLU A 233 24.64 -22.46 -4.37
CA GLU A 233 25.26 -21.14 -4.56
C GLU A 233 24.77 -20.47 -5.86
N ASN A 234 24.57 -21.24 -6.93
CA ASN A 234 24.16 -20.72 -8.23
C ASN A 234 22.78 -21.25 -8.67
N ILE A 235 22.10 -20.45 -9.49
CA ILE A 235 20.80 -20.82 -10.07
C ILE A 235 20.89 -22.05 -10.98
N GLU A 236 22.04 -22.26 -11.63
CA GLU A 236 22.25 -23.35 -12.59
C GLU A 236 22.41 -24.71 -11.91
N ASP A 237 22.87 -24.72 -10.66
CA ASP A 237 23.14 -25.95 -9.91
C ASP A 237 21.88 -26.55 -9.28
N TYR A 238 20.84 -25.72 -9.12
CA TYR A 238 19.58 -26.16 -8.53
C TYR A 238 18.81 -27.04 -9.52
N HIS A 239 18.38 -28.22 -9.08
CA HIS A 239 17.46 -29.08 -9.83
C HIS A 239 16.33 -29.59 -8.94
N PRO A 240 15.05 -29.34 -9.30
CA PRO A 240 13.94 -29.97 -8.61
C PRO A 240 13.89 -31.50 -8.89
N PRO A 241 13.20 -32.29 -8.05
CA PRO A 241 13.08 -33.73 -8.26
C PRO A 241 12.52 -34.08 -9.64
N GLN A 242 13.26 -34.90 -10.39
CA GLN A 242 12.95 -35.23 -11.79
C GLN A 242 11.63 -35.99 -11.94
N GLU A 243 11.17 -36.68 -10.90
CA GLU A 243 9.90 -37.40 -10.93
C GLU A 243 8.71 -36.45 -11.15
N LEU A 244 8.86 -35.17 -10.81
CA LEU A 244 7.82 -34.15 -10.95
C LEU A 244 7.46 -33.87 -12.40
N LEU A 245 8.37 -34.05 -13.36
CA LEU A 245 8.10 -33.88 -14.80
C LEU A 245 6.95 -34.78 -15.28
N THR A 246 6.81 -35.96 -14.69
CA THR A 246 5.78 -36.94 -15.05
C THR A 246 4.46 -36.73 -14.31
N LYS A 247 4.41 -35.80 -13.36
CA LYS A 247 3.23 -35.55 -12.53
C LYS A 247 2.30 -34.51 -13.15
N ASP A 248 1.04 -34.59 -12.78
CA ASP A 248 0.03 -33.61 -13.17
C ASP A 248 0.32 -32.21 -12.58
N VAL A 249 -0.25 -31.19 -13.22
CA VAL A 249 -0.07 -29.77 -12.87
C VAL A 249 -0.43 -29.48 -11.42
N LYS A 250 -1.49 -30.13 -10.88
CA LYS A 250 -1.95 -29.89 -9.51
C LYS A 250 -0.95 -30.46 -8.50
N THR A 251 -0.38 -31.62 -8.77
CA THR A 251 0.66 -32.22 -7.94
C THR A 251 1.94 -31.38 -7.97
N ARG A 252 2.42 -30.98 -9.16
CA ARG A 252 3.57 -30.07 -9.30
C ARG A 252 3.37 -28.74 -8.57
N ARG A 253 2.19 -28.11 -8.73
CA ARG A 253 1.85 -26.88 -8.03
C ARG A 253 1.85 -27.05 -6.52
N ARG A 254 1.31 -28.15 -6.01
CA ARG A 254 1.30 -28.44 -4.57
C ARG A 254 2.72 -28.57 -4.03
N TRP A 255 3.60 -29.25 -4.76
CA TRP A 255 5.01 -29.37 -4.39
C TRP A 255 5.70 -27.98 -4.37
N LEU A 256 5.56 -27.22 -5.45
CA LEU A 256 6.16 -25.89 -5.58
C LEU A 256 5.68 -24.96 -4.46
N HIS A 257 4.37 -24.85 -4.27
CA HIS A 257 3.79 -24.00 -3.22
C HIS A 257 4.22 -24.47 -1.83
N GLY A 258 4.30 -25.78 -1.60
CA GLY A 258 4.80 -26.35 -0.35
C GLY A 258 6.25 -25.94 -0.07
N ARG A 259 7.12 -26.00 -1.09
CA ARG A 259 8.53 -25.64 -0.94
C ARG A 259 8.72 -24.15 -0.72
N ILE A 260 8.06 -23.31 -1.51
CA ILE A 260 8.08 -21.85 -1.33
C ILE A 260 7.51 -21.46 0.04
N ARG A 261 6.44 -22.13 0.50
CA ARG A 261 5.87 -21.89 1.81
C ARG A 261 6.87 -22.11 2.94
N LEU A 262 7.64 -23.20 2.90
CA LEU A 262 8.69 -23.47 3.90
C LEU A 262 9.72 -22.34 3.89
N PHE A 263 10.22 -21.97 2.71
CA PHE A 263 11.18 -20.89 2.57
C PHE A 263 10.66 -19.55 3.14
N LEU A 264 9.43 -19.16 2.78
CA LEU A 264 8.82 -17.93 3.29
C LEU A 264 8.63 -17.97 4.79
N LYS A 265 8.20 -19.12 5.35
CA LYS A 265 8.02 -19.26 6.79
C LYS A 265 9.31 -19.08 7.57
N ASP A 266 10.40 -19.67 7.08
CA ASP A 266 11.67 -19.68 7.79
C ASP A 266 12.43 -18.35 7.68
N ASN A 267 12.24 -17.59 6.59
CA ASN A 267 13.06 -16.41 6.29
C ASN A 267 12.30 -15.08 6.28
N ILE A 268 10.98 -15.09 6.03
CA ILE A 268 10.21 -13.85 5.80
C ILE A 268 9.09 -13.68 6.84
N MET A 269 8.28 -14.72 7.05
CA MET A 269 7.08 -14.63 7.89
C MET A 269 7.40 -14.57 9.39
N VAL A 270 8.58 -15.04 9.83
CA VAL A 270 9.01 -14.96 11.25
C VAL A 270 8.94 -13.53 11.77
N SER A 271 9.37 -12.57 10.94
CA SER A 271 9.41 -11.14 11.29
C SER A 271 8.02 -10.49 11.33
N LEU A 272 7.00 -11.09 10.72
CA LEU A 272 5.64 -10.54 10.73
C LEU A 272 4.85 -10.95 11.98
N GLN A 273 5.11 -12.15 12.51
CA GLN A 273 4.48 -12.64 13.74
C GLN A 273 4.99 -11.93 15.00
N SER A 274 6.17 -11.30 14.93
CA SER A 274 6.69 -10.45 16.00
C SER A 274 6.05 -9.06 16.01
N LEU A 275 5.62 -8.53 14.85
CA LEU A 275 4.98 -7.21 14.76
C LEU A 275 3.64 -7.13 15.51
N THR A 276 2.87 -8.22 15.53
CA THR A 276 1.61 -8.30 16.31
C THR A 276 1.83 -8.21 17.83
N LYS A 277 3.09 -8.27 18.29
CA LYS A 277 3.48 -8.16 19.71
C LYS A 277 4.13 -6.82 20.05
N MET A 278 4.36 -5.95 19.07
CA MET A 278 5.07 -4.67 19.22
C MET A 278 4.12 -3.48 19.34
N LEU A 279 3.05 -3.60 20.13
CA LEU A 279 2.30 -2.41 20.52
C LEU A 279 3.21 -1.61 21.44
N PRO A 280 3.60 -0.37 21.08
CA PRO A 280 4.27 0.49 22.05
C PRO A 280 3.32 0.67 23.24
N GLU A 281 3.82 0.45 24.46
CA GLU A 281 3.06 0.83 25.65
C GLU A 281 2.63 2.29 25.48
N GLN A 282 1.32 2.54 25.53
CA GLN A 282 0.79 3.89 25.46
C GLN A 282 1.23 4.64 26.72
N ARG A 283 2.36 5.32 26.63
CA ARG A 283 2.87 6.16 27.71
C ARG A 283 1.95 7.37 27.85
N THR A 284 1.22 7.42 28.95
CA THR A 284 0.43 8.59 29.34
C THR A 284 1.22 9.46 30.30
N HIS A 285 1.17 10.77 30.12
CA HIS A 285 1.75 11.74 31.05
C HIS A 285 0.69 12.19 32.05
N LYS A 286 0.93 11.98 33.35
CA LYS A 286 0.06 12.47 34.41
C LYS A 286 0.29 13.96 34.65
N CYS A 287 -0.78 14.71 34.93
CA CYS A 287 -0.66 16.08 35.45
C CYS A 287 0.22 16.10 36.72
N ARG A 288 1.10 17.11 36.82
CA ARG A 288 2.00 17.31 37.97
C ARG A 288 1.29 17.80 39.23
N ASP A 289 0.12 18.43 39.08
CA ASP A 289 -0.64 18.92 40.22
C ASP A 289 -1.19 17.75 41.05
N ALA A 290 -0.91 17.75 42.36
CA ALA A 290 -1.28 16.67 43.27
C ALA A 290 -2.79 16.48 43.42
N THR A 291 -3.59 17.51 43.12
CA THR A 291 -5.06 17.48 43.17
C THR A 291 -5.68 17.06 41.84
N CYS A 292 -4.87 16.93 40.78
CA CYS A 292 -5.33 16.61 39.43
C CYS A 292 -5.00 15.17 39.03
N ASN A 293 -6.02 14.42 38.61
CA ASN A 293 -5.88 13.04 38.14
C ASN A 293 -5.88 12.90 36.60
N ASN A 294 -5.81 14.02 35.87
CA ASN A 294 -5.82 13.99 34.42
C ASN A 294 -4.54 13.37 33.84
N ARG A 295 -4.72 12.64 32.73
CA ARG A 295 -3.66 11.97 31.98
C ARG A 295 -3.74 12.35 30.51
N PHE A 296 -2.59 12.54 29.88
CA PHE A 296 -2.48 13.04 28.52
C PHE A 296 -1.56 12.14 27.69
N PHE A 297 -1.93 11.90 26.44
CA PHE A 297 -1.10 11.14 25.50
C PHE A 297 0.08 11.95 24.94
N PHE A 298 -0.04 13.27 24.90
CA PHE A 298 0.97 14.16 24.33
C PHE A 298 1.47 15.14 25.39
N LEU A 299 2.79 15.29 25.50
CA LEU A 299 3.40 16.27 26.40
C LEU A 299 2.92 17.72 26.15
N PRO A 300 2.73 18.19 24.90
CA PRO A 300 2.15 19.51 24.64
C PRO A 300 0.73 19.67 25.21
N ALA A 301 -0.09 18.62 25.14
CA ALA A 301 -1.46 18.65 25.68
C ALA A 301 -1.44 18.72 27.22
N LYS A 302 -0.55 17.94 27.86
CA LYS A 302 -0.30 18.04 29.31
C LYS A 302 0.12 19.44 29.71
N ASN A 303 1.13 19.99 29.04
CA ASN A 303 1.67 21.31 29.32
C ASN A 303 0.59 22.39 29.18
N MET A 304 -0.25 22.30 28.15
CA MET A 304 -1.35 23.25 27.94
C MET A 304 -2.40 23.18 29.05
N HIS A 305 -2.76 21.97 29.50
CA HIS A 305 -3.65 21.78 30.64
C HIS A 305 -3.04 22.33 31.93
N GLU A 306 -1.79 21.96 32.23
CA GLU A 306 -1.06 22.39 33.42
C GLU A 306 -0.91 23.91 33.49
N GLN A 307 -0.68 24.57 32.35
CA GLN A 307 -0.59 26.03 32.28
C GLN A 307 -1.96 26.69 32.49
N ARG A 308 -3.03 26.14 31.92
CA ARG A 308 -4.38 26.74 31.99
C ARG A 308 -5.08 26.52 33.33
N GLU A 309 -5.03 25.31 33.85
CA GLU A 309 -5.81 24.91 35.03
C GLU A 309 -5.00 25.03 36.33
N HIS A 310 -3.67 24.98 36.25
CA HIS A 310 -2.79 24.96 37.42
C HIS A 310 -1.71 26.05 37.41
N GLY A 311 -1.63 26.89 36.38
CA GLY A 311 -0.64 27.96 36.28
C GLY A 311 0.82 27.47 36.23
N LEU A 312 1.05 26.21 35.86
CA LEU A 312 2.37 25.60 35.84
C LEU A 312 3.14 25.91 34.55
N GLU A 313 4.45 26.10 34.67
CA GLU A 313 5.33 26.35 33.52
C GLU A 313 5.51 25.10 32.62
N PRO A 314 5.49 25.25 31.28
CA PRO A 314 5.64 24.14 30.34
C PRO A 314 6.97 23.41 30.46
N LEU A 315 6.96 22.08 30.38
CA LEU A 315 8.19 21.28 30.28
C LEU A 315 8.71 21.24 28.84
N THR A 316 9.99 21.54 28.64
CA THR A 316 10.69 21.44 27.35
C THR A 316 11.16 20.02 27.02
N SER A 317 11.25 19.12 28.01
CA SER A 317 11.56 17.70 27.83
C SER A 317 11.08 16.85 29.03
N LEU A 318 10.93 15.54 28.84
CA LEU A 318 10.54 14.60 29.91
C LEU A 318 11.71 14.38 30.90
N PRO A 319 11.44 14.33 32.22
CA PRO A 319 12.44 13.92 33.22
C PRO A 319 12.94 12.50 32.96
N SER A 320 14.18 12.20 33.35
CA SER A 320 14.84 10.90 33.11
C SER A 320 14.06 9.69 33.65
N SER A 321 13.18 9.88 34.64
CA SER A 321 12.31 8.87 35.23
C SER A 321 11.06 8.54 34.39
N GLU A 322 10.76 9.33 33.36
CA GLU A 322 9.61 9.17 32.45
C GLU A 322 10.04 8.88 30.99
N LYS A 323 11.34 8.65 30.76
CA LYS A 323 11.93 8.38 29.43
C LYS A 323 11.89 6.91 29.02
#